data_AF-A0A2E1V852-F1
#
_entry.id   AF-A0A2E1V852-F1
#
_cell.length_a   1.000
_cell.length_b   1.000
_cell.length_c   1.000
_cell.angle_alpha   90.00
_cell.angle_beta   90.00
_cell.angle_gamma   90.00
#
_symmetry.space_group_name_H-M   'P 1'
#
loop_
_entity.id
_entity.type
_entity.pdbx_description
1 polymer ?
#
loop_
_entity_poly.entity_id
_entity_poly.type
_entity_poly.pdbx_seq_one_letter_code
_entity_poly.pdbx_strand_id
1 'polypeptide(L)'
;MMNSWSFTRRQALAVGVGGLVSSSLSPVLALATDGEDPAAIITDLANDAFDLFGSLNGVSGDWTSRRTWATDVTKARFATKMMGEKAGGVFLREFSDSKRRTFDTLIEGVVGEFILDIFALYEPNTTFTVNRVRPNRSNTAILMETTVFTHGKNYNVKWTVVDDEGVSKISDVSVFGLNLVSDFRASIERAFREDEAAGVIAMLQTRIRRGENKYPQPS
;
A
#
# COMPACT_ATOMS: atom_id res chain seq x y z
N MET A 1 -5.45 -52.88 -4.07
CA MET A 1 -5.19 -51.76 -5.01
C MET A 1 -6.52 -51.06 -5.27
N MET A 2 -6.48 -49.72 -5.30
CA MET A 2 -7.59 -48.80 -5.02
C MET A 2 -8.82 -48.97 -5.91
N ASN A 3 -9.97 -48.91 -5.24
CA ASN A 3 -11.30 -48.79 -5.80
C ASN A 3 -11.53 -47.43 -6.46
N SER A 4 -12.45 -47.49 -7.39
CA SER A 4 -12.96 -46.50 -8.32
C SER A 4 -14.00 -45.56 -7.69
N TRP A 5 -14.09 -44.32 -8.20
CA TRP A 5 -15.30 -43.73 -8.82
C TRP A 5 -15.33 -42.20 -8.75
N SER A 6 -15.67 -41.66 -9.91
CA SER A 6 -16.14 -40.31 -10.22
C SER A 6 -17.15 -39.76 -9.22
N PHE A 7 -16.94 -38.53 -8.76
CA PHE A 7 -17.96 -37.76 -8.07
C PHE A 7 -18.47 -36.61 -8.95
N THR A 8 -19.74 -36.75 -9.33
CA THR A 8 -20.54 -35.81 -10.11
C THR A 8 -21.20 -34.76 -9.19
N ARG A 9 -21.38 -33.57 -9.76
CA ARG A 9 -22.06 -32.38 -9.21
C ARG A 9 -23.54 -32.62 -8.80
N ARG A 10 -23.94 -31.91 -7.72
CA ARG A 10 -25.29 -31.44 -7.31
C ARG A 10 -26.24 -32.44 -6.61
N GLN A 11 -26.61 -32.11 -5.37
CA GLN A 11 -27.96 -31.71 -4.91
C GLN A 11 -28.15 -32.02 -3.42
N ALA A 12 -28.42 -31.00 -2.59
CA ALA A 12 -29.39 -31.04 -1.49
C ALA A 12 -29.63 -29.61 -0.99
N LEU A 13 -30.89 -29.21 -1.00
CA LEU A 13 -31.43 -27.89 -0.71
C LEU A 13 -32.46 -28.09 0.42
N ALA A 14 -32.51 -27.12 1.35
CA ALA A 14 -33.62 -26.78 2.25
C ALA A 14 -34.03 -27.75 3.39
N VAL A 15 -34.10 -27.24 4.63
CA VAL A 15 -35.34 -26.82 5.34
C VAL A 15 -34.98 -26.50 6.81
N GLY A 16 -35.49 -25.40 7.35
CA GLY A 16 -35.53 -25.15 8.80
C GLY A 16 -35.77 -23.68 9.20
N VAL A 17 -37.01 -23.22 9.12
CA VAL A 17 -37.51 -21.97 9.73
C VAL A 17 -37.96 -22.27 11.17
N GLY A 18 -37.56 -21.44 12.15
CA GLY A 18 -38.14 -21.45 13.51
C GLY A 18 -37.20 -20.84 14.57
N GLY A 19 -37.60 -19.70 15.14
CA GLY A 19 -36.71 -18.79 15.87
C GLY A 19 -36.30 -19.18 17.29
N LEU A 20 -35.28 -18.49 17.81
CA LEU A 20 -35.32 -17.69 19.04
C LEU A 20 -33.97 -16.97 19.22
N VAL A 21 -34.07 -15.75 19.73
CA VAL A 21 -33.01 -14.76 19.93
C VAL A 21 -31.90 -15.33 20.82
N SER A 22 -30.66 -15.36 20.34
CA SER A 22 -29.49 -15.24 21.21
C SER A 22 -28.62 -14.10 20.71
N SER A 23 -28.58 -13.05 21.51
CA SER A 23 -27.67 -11.94 21.41
C SER A 23 -26.24 -12.45 21.66
N SER A 24 -25.50 -12.69 20.60
CA SER A 24 -24.05 -12.56 20.64
C SER A 24 -23.66 -11.51 19.60
N LEU A 25 -23.12 -10.41 20.11
CA LEU A 25 -22.43 -9.39 19.34
C LEU A 25 -21.26 -10.07 18.63
N SER A 26 -21.53 -10.67 17.47
CA SER A 26 -20.49 -10.82 16.47
C SER A 26 -20.19 -9.41 16.00
N PRO A 27 -18.94 -8.92 16.06
CA PRO A 27 -18.58 -7.80 15.23
C PRO A 27 -18.88 -8.30 13.82
N VAL A 28 -19.92 -7.75 13.23
CA VAL A 28 -20.10 -7.73 11.79
C VAL A 28 -18.80 -7.11 11.30
N LEU A 29 -17.85 -7.97 10.93
CA LEU A 29 -16.88 -7.64 9.91
C LEU A 29 -17.76 -7.27 8.73
N ALA A 30 -18.00 -5.96 8.60
CA ALA A 30 -18.63 -5.41 7.44
C ALA A 30 -17.86 -6.01 6.27
N LEU A 31 -18.54 -6.89 5.52
CA LEU A 31 -18.17 -7.05 4.14
C LEU A 31 -18.12 -5.62 3.60
N ALA A 32 -17.03 -5.25 2.93
CA ALA A 32 -17.02 -4.11 2.04
C ALA A 32 -18.18 -4.32 1.04
N THR A 33 -19.32 -3.76 1.37
CA THR A 33 -20.54 -3.73 0.58
C THR A 33 -20.82 -2.25 0.46
N ASP A 34 -20.60 -1.78 -0.77
CA ASP A 34 -20.63 -0.40 -1.25
C ASP A 34 -19.37 0.44 -0.99
N GLY A 35 -18.72 0.84 -2.08
CA GLY A 35 -17.71 1.89 -2.07
C GLY A 35 -16.89 1.97 -3.35
N GLU A 36 -15.89 1.09 -3.50
CA GLU A 36 -14.85 1.28 -4.51
C GLU A 36 -14.23 -0.07 -4.89
N ASP A 37 -14.02 -0.34 -6.18
CA ASP A 37 -13.29 -1.53 -6.63
C ASP A 37 -11.79 -1.35 -6.35
N PRO A 38 -11.15 -2.18 -5.50
CA PRO A 38 -9.72 -2.07 -5.23
C PRO A 38 -8.87 -2.15 -6.50
N ALA A 39 -9.33 -2.88 -7.51
CA ALA A 39 -8.66 -2.93 -8.83
C ALA A 39 -8.70 -1.58 -9.54
N ALA A 40 -9.82 -0.86 -9.46
CA ALA A 40 -9.97 0.47 -10.04
C ALA A 40 -9.01 1.45 -9.37
N ILE A 41 -8.88 1.44 -8.03
CA ILE A 41 -7.99 2.37 -7.31
C ILE A 41 -6.56 2.33 -7.85
N ILE A 42 -5.98 1.14 -7.99
CA ILE A 42 -4.58 1.01 -8.43
C ILE A 42 -4.45 1.29 -9.93
N THR A 43 -5.47 0.93 -10.71
CA THR A 43 -5.50 1.22 -12.15
C THR A 43 -5.61 2.72 -12.41
N ASP A 44 -6.46 3.43 -11.66
CA ASP A 44 -6.64 4.88 -11.73
C ASP A 44 -5.37 5.61 -11.29
N LEU A 45 -4.74 5.17 -10.18
CA LEU A 45 -3.45 5.69 -9.77
C LEU A 45 -2.37 5.51 -10.83
N ALA A 46 -2.34 4.34 -11.49
CA ALA A 46 -1.41 4.10 -12.58
C ALA A 46 -1.70 5.02 -13.76
N ASN A 47 -2.97 5.16 -14.18
CA ASN A 47 -3.40 6.02 -15.28
C ASN A 47 -3.08 7.50 -15.01
N ASP A 48 -3.38 8.01 -13.82
CA ASP A 48 -3.04 9.38 -13.43
C ASP A 48 -1.52 9.61 -13.49
N ALA A 49 -0.74 8.63 -13.03
CA ALA A 49 0.71 8.67 -13.15
C ALA A 49 1.16 8.61 -14.62
N PHE A 50 0.52 7.80 -15.46
CA PHE A 50 0.82 7.75 -16.89
C PHE A 50 0.53 9.07 -17.59
N ASP A 51 -0.61 9.69 -17.30
CA ASP A 51 -0.99 10.98 -17.88
C ASP A 51 -0.03 12.08 -17.44
N LEU A 52 0.39 12.09 -16.17
CA LEU A 52 1.29 13.12 -15.65
C LEU A 52 2.76 12.89 -16.04
N PHE A 53 3.24 11.64 -16.05
CA PHE A 53 4.66 11.32 -16.26
C PHE A 53 4.96 10.95 -17.72
N GLY A 54 4.01 10.28 -18.40
CA GLY A 54 4.10 9.77 -19.77
C GLY A 54 3.77 10.80 -20.85
N SER A 55 2.82 11.72 -20.63
CA SER A 55 2.56 12.84 -21.58
C SER A 55 3.76 13.77 -21.76
N LEU A 56 4.70 13.73 -20.81
CA LEU A 56 5.90 14.54 -20.75
C LEU A 56 7.17 13.79 -21.23
N ASN A 57 6.99 12.65 -21.94
CA ASN A 57 8.06 11.80 -22.51
C ASN A 57 9.12 11.32 -21.49
N GLY A 58 8.87 11.38 -20.18
CA GLY A 58 9.92 11.16 -19.17
C GLY A 58 11.05 12.21 -19.21
N VAL A 59 10.92 13.28 -20.01
CA VAL A 59 11.93 14.33 -20.19
C VAL A 59 11.58 15.60 -19.40
N SER A 60 10.34 15.79 -18.94
CA SER A 60 10.03 16.97 -18.13
C SER A 60 10.72 16.90 -16.76
N GLY A 61 11.53 17.91 -16.46
CA GLY A 61 12.04 18.18 -15.12
C GLY A 61 11.01 18.77 -14.16
N ASP A 62 9.69 18.63 -14.43
CA ASP A 62 8.63 19.11 -13.54
C ASP A 62 8.42 18.17 -12.35
N TRP A 63 9.46 18.06 -11.52
CA TRP A 63 9.43 17.31 -10.28
C TRP A 63 8.51 17.94 -9.23
N THR A 64 8.16 19.23 -9.39
CA THR A 64 7.21 19.91 -8.51
C THR A 64 5.81 19.36 -8.67
N SER A 65 5.29 19.26 -9.90
CA SER A 65 3.95 18.68 -10.14
C SER A 65 3.89 17.22 -9.76
N ARG A 66 4.95 16.45 -10.07
CA ARG A 66 5.05 15.03 -9.69
C ARG A 66 5.04 14.83 -8.18
N ARG A 67 5.78 15.64 -7.43
CA ARG A 67 5.82 15.58 -5.96
C ARG A 67 4.50 16.02 -5.34
N THR A 68 3.83 17.01 -5.92
CA THR A 68 2.49 17.43 -5.51
C THR A 68 1.51 16.27 -5.69
N TRP A 69 1.48 15.66 -6.87
CA TRP A 69 0.68 14.47 -7.14
C TRP A 69 0.98 13.31 -6.18
N ALA A 70 2.25 13.00 -5.93
CA ALA A 70 2.63 11.93 -5.01
C ALA A 70 2.18 12.22 -3.57
N THR A 71 2.23 13.48 -3.14
CA THR A 71 1.73 13.92 -1.83
C THR A 71 0.22 13.73 -1.73
N ASP A 72 -0.53 14.14 -2.75
CA ASP A 72 -1.99 14.04 -2.77
C ASP A 72 -2.45 12.57 -2.80
N VAL A 73 -1.81 11.76 -3.65
CA VAL A 73 -2.03 10.30 -3.72
C VAL A 73 -1.72 9.64 -2.38
N THR A 74 -0.62 10.00 -1.73
CA THR A 74 -0.26 9.44 -0.42
C THR A 74 -1.37 9.68 0.60
N LYS A 75 -1.84 10.92 0.71
CA LYS A 75 -2.88 11.29 1.68
C LYS A 75 -4.22 10.60 1.39
N ALA A 76 -4.59 10.54 0.11
CA ALA A 76 -5.88 10.00 -0.29
C ALA A 76 -5.92 8.47 -0.26
N ARG A 77 -4.85 7.81 -0.71
CA ARG A 77 -4.87 6.38 -1.07
C ARG A 77 -3.93 5.50 -0.26
N PHE A 78 -3.08 6.04 0.61
CA PHE A 78 -2.19 5.23 1.44
C PHE A 78 -2.54 5.35 2.93
N ALA A 79 -2.63 4.20 3.60
CA ALA A 79 -2.86 4.12 5.04
C ALA A 79 -1.54 4.35 5.80
N THR A 80 -0.93 5.52 5.62
CA THR A 80 0.43 5.85 6.09
C THR A 80 0.60 5.66 7.60
N LYS A 81 -0.42 6.00 8.39
CA LYS A 81 -0.45 5.72 9.84
C LYS A 81 -0.33 4.24 10.14
N MET A 82 -1.13 3.39 9.48
CA MET A 82 -1.07 1.94 9.65
C MET A 82 0.29 1.37 9.19
N MET A 83 0.82 1.88 8.07
CA MET A 83 2.14 1.51 7.57
C MET A 83 3.24 1.85 8.57
N GLY A 84 3.21 3.07 9.11
CA GLY A 84 4.14 3.55 10.14
C GLY A 84 4.05 2.74 11.43
N GLU A 85 2.84 2.38 11.86
CA GLU A 85 2.63 1.52 13.04
C GLU A 85 3.19 0.12 12.86
N LYS A 86 2.97 -0.50 11.70
CA LYS A 86 3.53 -1.83 11.38
C LYS A 86 5.06 -1.78 11.29
N ALA A 87 5.60 -0.73 10.69
CA ALA A 87 7.04 -0.54 10.51
C ALA A 87 7.74 -0.21 11.83
N GLY A 88 7.20 0.72 12.61
CA GLY A 88 7.77 1.14 13.90
C GLY A 88 7.55 0.13 15.03
N GLY A 89 6.47 -0.65 14.98
CA GLY A 89 6.23 -1.76 15.89
C GLY A 89 6.33 -1.37 17.37
N VAL A 90 7.06 -2.17 18.15
CA VAL A 90 7.17 -1.99 19.60
C VAL A 90 7.92 -0.72 20.01
N PHE A 91 8.83 -0.23 19.16
CA PHE A 91 9.68 0.95 19.46
C PHE A 91 8.86 2.23 19.60
N LEU A 92 7.71 2.30 18.93
CA LEU A 92 6.81 3.47 19.00
C LEU A 92 6.21 3.69 20.39
N ARG A 93 6.28 2.70 21.29
CA ARG A 93 5.82 2.84 22.68
C ARG A 93 6.71 3.75 23.51
N GLU A 94 7.95 3.94 23.11
CA GLU A 94 8.94 4.77 23.80
C GLU A 94 8.95 6.21 23.28
N PHE A 95 8.12 6.51 22.27
CA PHE A 95 8.00 7.84 21.71
C PHE A 95 7.08 8.67 22.60
N SER A 96 7.50 9.88 22.96
CA SER A 96 6.57 10.88 23.51
C SER A 96 5.53 11.26 22.45
N ASP A 97 4.39 11.80 22.87
CA ASP A 97 3.32 12.22 21.95
C ASP A 97 3.83 13.17 20.86
N SER A 98 4.72 14.10 21.23
CA SER A 98 5.34 15.01 20.26
C SER A 98 6.19 14.26 19.24
N LYS A 99 7.02 13.32 19.69
CA LYS A 99 7.86 12.51 18.78
C LYS A 99 7.00 11.60 17.91
N ARG A 100 5.88 11.09 18.44
CA ARG A 100 4.94 10.24 17.70
C ARG A 100 4.26 11.01 16.57
N ARG A 101 3.79 12.24 16.81
CA ARG A 101 3.23 13.10 15.76
C ARG A 101 4.27 13.42 14.68
N THR A 102 5.50 13.72 15.08
CA THR A 102 6.61 13.94 14.13
C THR A 102 6.89 12.69 13.30
N PHE A 103 6.91 11.51 13.93
CA PHE A 103 7.07 10.23 13.23
C PHE A 103 5.96 9.99 12.21
N ASP A 104 4.70 10.15 12.58
CA ASP A 104 3.56 9.92 11.69
C ASP A 104 3.61 10.87 10.47
N THR A 105 3.98 12.14 10.68
CA THR A 105 4.18 13.13 9.61
C THR A 105 5.33 12.74 8.68
N LEU A 106 6.45 12.27 9.24
CA LEU A 106 7.63 11.90 8.44
C LEU A 106 7.40 10.60 7.66
N ILE A 107 6.64 9.65 8.20
CA ILE A 107 6.25 8.43 7.48
C ILE A 107 5.43 8.77 6.24
N GLU A 108 4.48 9.70 6.35
CA GLU A 108 3.72 10.17 5.19
C GLU A 108 4.64 10.73 4.10
N GLY A 109 5.58 11.61 4.47
CA GLY A 109 6.56 12.15 3.51
C GLY A 109 7.44 11.07 2.88
N VAL A 110 7.87 10.09 3.66
CA VAL A 110 8.65 8.95 3.16
C VAL A 110 7.88 8.08 2.18
N VAL A 111 6.58 7.84 2.44
CA VAL A 111 5.71 7.10 1.50
C VAL A 111 5.54 7.89 0.21
N GLY A 112 5.38 9.22 0.28
CA GLY A 112 5.32 10.09 -0.89
C GLY A 112 6.57 10.01 -1.78
N GLU A 113 7.77 10.09 -1.17
CA GLU A 113 9.02 9.93 -1.92
C GLU A 113 9.20 8.51 -2.49
N PHE A 114 8.67 7.48 -1.81
CA PHE A 114 8.67 6.12 -2.36
C PHE A 114 7.74 5.97 -3.57
N ILE A 115 6.57 6.60 -3.55
CA ILE A 115 5.66 6.63 -4.71
C ILE A 115 6.35 7.33 -5.89
N LEU A 116 7.02 8.45 -5.66
CA LEU A 116 7.84 9.10 -6.69
C LEU A 116 8.89 8.16 -7.27
N ASP A 117 9.60 7.41 -6.42
CA ASP A 117 10.60 6.45 -6.88
C ASP A 117 10.02 5.34 -7.76
N ILE A 118 8.80 4.87 -7.48
CA ILE A 118 8.12 3.88 -8.32
C ILE A 118 7.73 4.49 -9.67
N PHE A 119 7.09 5.65 -9.65
CA PHE A 119 6.47 6.22 -10.85
C PHE A 119 7.43 7.04 -11.72
N ALA A 120 8.59 7.46 -11.18
CA ALA A 120 9.64 8.10 -11.97
C ALA A 120 10.24 7.19 -13.06
N LEU A 121 10.04 5.86 -12.96
CA LEU A 121 10.52 4.86 -13.92
C LEU A 121 9.52 4.56 -15.06
N TYR A 122 8.41 5.30 -15.13
CA TYR A 122 7.38 5.08 -16.15
C TYR A 122 7.79 5.73 -17.47
N GLU A 123 7.76 4.93 -18.54
CA GLU A 123 8.00 5.32 -19.92
C GLU A 123 6.67 5.31 -20.72
N PRO A 124 6.60 5.94 -21.90
CA PRO A 124 5.40 5.94 -22.73
C PRO A 124 4.84 4.55 -23.10
N ASN A 125 5.68 3.50 -23.03
CA ASN A 125 5.29 2.12 -23.31
C ASN A 125 5.11 1.27 -22.04
N THR A 126 5.09 1.90 -20.87
CA THR A 126 4.86 1.16 -19.63
C THR A 126 3.43 0.63 -19.63
N THR A 127 3.21 -0.63 -19.25
CA THR A 127 1.86 -1.21 -19.14
C THR A 127 1.63 -1.71 -17.73
N PHE A 128 0.40 -1.56 -17.24
CA PHE A 128 -0.02 -2.00 -15.93
C PHE A 128 -1.14 -3.02 -16.08
N THR A 129 -0.93 -4.24 -15.58
CA THR A 129 -1.93 -5.31 -15.63
C THR A 129 -2.23 -5.81 -14.23
N VAL A 130 -3.51 -5.80 -13.84
CA VAL A 130 -3.99 -6.45 -12.62
C VAL A 130 -4.16 -7.94 -12.91
N ASN A 131 -3.32 -8.78 -12.30
CA ASN A 131 -3.33 -10.22 -12.53
C ASN A 131 -4.32 -10.95 -11.61
N ARG A 132 -4.42 -10.48 -10.36
CA ARG A 132 -5.21 -11.16 -9.33
C ARG A 132 -5.68 -10.19 -8.27
N VAL A 133 -6.93 -10.35 -7.86
CA VAL A 133 -7.55 -9.65 -6.72
C VAL A 133 -8.23 -10.70 -5.85
N ARG A 134 -7.96 -10.70 -4.56
CA ARG A 134 -8.59 -11.63 -3.61
C ARG A 134 -8.58 -11.07 -2.19
N PRO A 135 -9.56 -11.40 -1.35
CA PRO A 135 -9.44 -11.13 0.07
C PRO A 135 -8.32 -11.98 0.71
N ASN A 136 -7.75 -11.47 1.80
CA ASN A 136 -6.87 -12.24 2.68
C ASN A 136 -7.68 -13.27 3.48
N ARG A 137 -6.98 -14.17 4.20
CA ARG A 137 -7.62 -15.28 4.93
C ARG A 137 -8.64 -14.82 5.98
N SER A 138 -8.41 -13.67 6.60
CA SER A 138 -9.29 -13.10 7.62
C SER A 138 -10.35 -12.15 7.05
N ASN A 139 -10.39 -11.96 5.73
CA ASN A 139 -11.29 -11.02 5.05
C ASN A 139 -11.22 -9.58 5.58
N THR A 140 -10.03 -9.15 6.00
CA THR A 140 -9.74 -7.82 6.56
C THR A 140 -8.95 -6.94 5.60
N ALA A 141 -8.43 -7.53 4.52
CA ALA A 141 -7.67 -6.83 3.50
C ALA A 141 -7.87 -7.50 2.14
N ILE A 142 -7.74 -6.73 1.07
CA ILE A 142 -7.69 -7.22 -0.29
C ILE A 142 -6.23 -7.27 -0.74
N LEU A 143 -5.81 -8.45 -1.20
CA LEU A 143 -4.51 -8.70 -1.77
C LEU A 143 -4.61 -8.62 -3.29
N MET A 144 -3.78 -7.78 -3.87
CA MET A 144 -3.70 -7.61 -5.31
C MET A 144 -2.30 -7.92 -5.83
N GLU A 145 -2.24 -8.54 -7.00
CA GLU A 145 -1.00 -8.85 -7.69
C GLU A 145 -1.08 -8.21 -9.07
N THR A 146 -0.10 -7.38 -9.41
CA THR A 146 -0.04 -6.66 -10.68
C THR A 146 1.31 -6.89 -11.35
N THR A 147 1.32 -6.80 -12.67
CA THR A 147 2.54 -6.80 -13.48
C THR A 147 2.67 -5.44 -14.13
N VAL A 148 3.80 -4.78 -13.90
CA VAL A 148 4.20 -3.55 -14.57
C VAL A 148 5.27 -3.92 -15.59
N PHE A 149 5.04 -3.65 -16.87
CA PHE A 149 6.08 -3.77 -17.89
C PHE A 149 6.70 -2.40 -18.13
N THR A 150 7.99 -2.20 -17.87
CA THR A 150 8.72 -0.96 -18.18
C THR A 150 10.16 -1.29 -18.56
N HIS A 151 10.82 -0.47 -19.39
CA HIS A 151 12.21 -0.69 -19.83
C HIS A 151 12.50 -2.12 -20.35
N GLY A 152 11.53 -2.74 -21.03
CA GLY A 152 11.67 -4.11 -21.53
C GLY A 152 11.66 -5.21 -20.47
N LYS A 153 11.27 -4.90 -19.22
CA LYS A 153 11.24 -5.83 -18.09
C LYS A 153 9.87 -5.86 -17.43
N ASN A 154 9.49 -7.03 -16.93
CA ASN A 154 8.29 -7.23 -16.12
C ASN A 154 8.62 -7.14 -14.62
N TYR A 155 7.84 -6.34 -13.90
CA TYR A 155 7.94 -6.11 -12.48
C TYR A 155 6.65 -6.63 -11.83
N ASN A 156 6.76 -7.60 -10.93
CA ASN A 156 5.61 -8.06 -10.16
C ASN A 156 5.48 -7.22 -8.89
N VAL A 157 4.32 -6.59 -8.72
CA VAL A 157 4.00 -5.77 -7.56
C VAL A 157 2.82 -6.39 -6.83
N LYS A 158 2.96 -6.52 -5.51
CA LYS A 158 1.89 -6.97 -4.62
C LYS A 158 1.42 -5.81 -3.78
N TRP A 159 0.10 -5.68 -3.66
CA TRP A 159 -0.54 -4.60 -2.93
C TRP A 159 -1.46 -5.19 -1.88
N THR A 160 -1.49 -4.57 -0.70
CA THR A 160 -2.45 -4.89 0.34
C THR A 160 -3.32 -3.67 0.59
N VAL A 161 -4.59 -3.78 0.23
CA VAL A 161 -5.59 -2.72 0.42
C VAL A 161 -6.43 -3.06 1.64
N VAL A 162 -6.69 -2.07 2.48
CA VAL A 162 -7.55 -2.16 3.67
C VAL A 162 -8.64 -1.11 3.59
N ASP A 163 -9.73 -1.35 4.30
CA ASP A 163 -10.71 -0.31 4.59
C ASP A 163 -10.17 0.57 5.74
N ASP A 164 -10.02 1.85 5.49
CA ASP A 164 -9.60 2.88 6.45
C ASP A 164 -10.68 3.96 6.50
N GLU A 165 -11.56 3.87 7.50
CA GLU A 165 -12.69 4.79 7.71
C GLU A 165 -13.67 4.86 6.52
N GLY A 166 -13.93 3.74 5.85
CA GLY A 166 -14.82 3.67 4.68
C GLY A 166 -14.13 3.99 3.36
N VAL A 167 -12.80 4.23 3.38
CA VAL A 167 -11.98 4.48 2.19
C VAL A 167 -11.00 3.34 1.99
N SER A 168 -10.99 2.77 0.78
CA SER A 168 -10.01 1.76 0.43
C SER A 168 -8.62 2.37 0.27
N LYS A 169 -7.68 1.99 1.14
CA LYS A 169 -6.30 2.50 1.14
C LYS A 169 -5.26 1.39 1.10
N ILE A 170 -4.17 1.67 0.41
CA ILE A 170 -2.99 0.82 0.32
C ILE A 170 -2.26 0.87 1.67
N SER A 171 -2.17 -0.28 2.33
CA SER A 171 -1.50 -0.45 3.63
C SER A 171 -0.16 -1.18 3.54
N ASP A 172 0.18 -1.69 2.35
CA ASP A 172 1.46 -2.33 2.07
C ASP A 172 1.69 -2.49 0.56
N VAL A 173 2.95 -2.39 0.14
CA VAL A 173 3.40 -2.58 -1.24
C VAL A 173 4.65 -3.42 -1.24
N SER A 174 4.72 -4.44 -2.10
CA SER A 174 5.92 -5.23 -2.31
C SER A 174 6.31 -5.30 -3.77
N VAL A 175 7.51 -4.82 -4.10
CA VAL A 175 8.08 -4.85 -5.45
C VAL A 175 9.23 -5.86 -5.45
N PHE A 176 9.22 -6.85 -6.35
CA PHE A 176 10.22 -7.95 -6.37
C PHE A 176 10.37 -8.72 -5.05
N GLY A 177 9.32 -8.78 -4.24
CA GLY A 177 9.38 -9.44 -2.92
C GLY A 177 10.07 -8.61 -1.83
N LEU A 178 10.55 -7.39 -2.15
CA LEU A 178 10.94 -6.38 -1.17
C LEU A 178 9.67 -5.67 -0.69
N ASN A 179 9.40 -5.77 0.61
CA ASN A 179 8.18 -5.28 1.22
C ASN A 179 8.48 -3.96 1.91
N LEU A 180 7.79 -2.88 1.49
CA LEU A 180 8.08 -1.54 1.96
C LEU A 180 8.05 -1.46 3.48
N VAL A 181 6.99 -1.97 4.11
CA VAL A 181 6.82 -1.89 5.57
C VAL A 181 7.91 -2.70 6.30
N SER A 182 8.24 -3.89 5.80
CA SER A 182 9.24 -4.78 6.40
C SER A 182 10.67 -4.23 6.26
N ASP A 183 11.01 -3.68 5.11
CA ASP A 183 12.32 -3.06 4.85
C ASP A 183 12.52 -1.81 5.71
N PHE A 184 11.45 -1.03 5.90
CA PHE A 184 11.47 0.12 6.81
C PHE A 184 11.59 -0.31 8.26
N ARG A 185 10.96 -1.41 8.68
CA ARG A 185 11.07 -1.92 10.05
C ARG A 185 12.51 -2.20 10.46
N ALA A 186 13.28 -2.89 9.60
CA ALA A 186 14.69 -3.16 9.86
C ALA A 186 15.53 -1.86 9.96
N SER A 187 15.20 -0.85 9.14
CA SER A 187 15.87 0.45 9.16
C SER A 187 15.51 1.27 10.42
N ILE A 188 14.24 1.23 10.84
CA ILE A 188 13.77 1.87 12.08
C ILE A 188 14.42 1.22 13.30
N GLU A 189 14.46 -0.12 13.36
CA GLU A 189 15.11 -0.84 14.45
C GLU A 189 16.58 -0.43 14.60
N ARG A 190 17.33 -0.36 13.50
CA ARG A 190 18.73 0.06 13.53
C ARG A 190 18.86 1.50 14.04
N ALA A 191 18.10 2.42 13.48
CA ALA A 191 18.15 3.83 13.87
C ALA A 191 17.72 4.04 15.34
N PHE A 192 16.76 3.25 15.82
CA PHE A 192 16.33 3.27 17.22
C PHE A 192 17.41 2.76 18.17
N ARG A 193 18.22 1.78 17.76
CA ARG A 193 19.37 1.33 18.58
C ARG A 193 20.50 2.35 18.64
N GLU A 194 20.61 3.21 17.64
CA GLU A 194 21.66 4.24 17.56
C GLU A 194 21.36 5.43 18.47
N ASP A 195 20.13 5.95 18.43
CA ASP A 195 19.75 7.17 19.19
C ASP A 195 18.24 7.22 19.49
N GLU A 196 17.66 6.06 19.80
CA GLU A 196 16.25 5.89 20.17
C GLU A 196 15.31 6.59 19.16
N ALA A 197 14.28 7.28 19.65
CA ALA A 197 13.33 7.99 18.80
C ALA A 197 13.99 9.14 17.99
N ALA A 198 15.09 9.73 18.46
CA ALA A 198 15.79 10.79 17.73
C ALA A 198 16.51 10.24 16.49
N GLY A 199 17.17 9.07 16.63
CA GLY A 199 17.77 8.35 15.51
C GLY A 199 16.75 7.99 14.43
N VAL A 200 15.58 7.48 14.82
CA VAL A 200 14.49 7.18 13.88
C VAL A 200 14.03 8.43 13.13
N ILE A 201 13.79 9.54 13.84
CA ILE A 201 13.38 10.81 13.22
C ILE A 201 14.45 11.31 12.23
N ALA A 202 15.72 11.28 12.61
CA ALA A 202 16.83 11.70 11.75
C ALA A 202 16.95 10.82 10.49
N MET A 203 16.75 9.51 10.63
CA MET A 203 16.74 8.56 9.51
C MET A 203 15.61 8.88 8.51
N LEU A 204 14.39 9.13 8.99
CA LEU A 204 13.26 9.49 8.13
C LEU A 204 13.48 10.83 7.43
N GLN A 205 13.95 11.86 8.15
CA GLN A 205 14.31 13.15 7.55
C GLN A 205 15.38 13.01 6.48
N THR A 206 16.40 12.18 6.73
CA THR A 206 17.46 11.90 5.74
C THR A 206 16.90 11.23 4.49
N ARG A 207 15.94 10.31 4.65
CA ARG A 207 15.27 9.64 3.53
C ARG A 207 14.53 10.66 2.65
N ILE A 208 13.76 11.56 3.26
CA ILE A 208 13.03 12.62 2.55
C ILE A 208 14.01 13.54 1.80
N ARG A 209 15.03 14.06 2.48
CA ARG A 209 16.06 14.93 1.87
C ARG A 209 16.77 14.27 0.68
N ARG A 210 17.02 12.96 0.75
CA ARG A 210 17.61 12.21 -0.38
C ARG A 210 16.67 12.20 -1.60
N GLY A 211 15.37 12.05 -1.38
CA GLY A 211 14.36 12.14 -2.44
C GLY A 211 14.28 13.55 -3.05
N GLU A 212 14.27 14.58 -2.21
CA GLU A 212 14.32 15.99 -2.62
C GLU A 212 15.55 16.29 -3.49
N ASN A 213 16.72 15.79 -3.10
CA ASN A 213 17.95 15.97 -3.88
C ASN A 213 17.95 15.16 -5.19
N LYS A 214 17.31 14.00 -5.20
CA LYS A 214 17.20 13.13 -6.39
C LYS A 214 16.26 13.73 -7.43
N TYR A 215 15.19 14.38 -6.98
CA TYR A 215 14.16 15.01 -7.81
C TYR A 215 14.01 16.49 -7.42
N PRO A 216 14.96 17.35 -7.84
CA PRO A 216 14.99 18.74 -7.43
C PRO A 216 13.84 19.53 -8.05
N GLN A 217 13.24 20.43 -7.27
CA GLN A 217 12.32 21.42 -7.82
C GLN A 217 13.14 22.48 -8.59
N PRO A 218 12.67 22.94 -9.78
CA PRO A 218 13.26 24.10 -10.43
C PRO A 218 13.21 25.31 -9.48
N SER A 219 14.31 26.07 -9.45
CA SER A 219 14.50 27.23 -8.57
C SER A 219 13.74 28.45 -9.05
#